data_AF-A0A1Q3X4L2-F1
#
_entry.id   AF-A0A1Q3X4L2-F1
#
_cell.length_a   1.000
_cell.length_b   1.000
_cell.length_c   1.000
_cell.angle_alpha   90.00
_cell.angle_beta   90.00
_cell.angle_gamma   90.00
#
_symmetry.space_group_name_H-M   'P 1'
#
loop_
_entity.id
_entity.type
_entity.pdbx_description
1 polymer ?
#
loop_
_entity_poly.entity_id
_entity_poly.type
_entity_poly.pdbx_seq_one_letter_code
_entity_poly.pdbx_strand_id
1 'polypeptide(L)'
;MPVLKSDGNFVKYTLYHALPFSALDIRVPNRPHDYPKEPQTLGEHLRKRRYDLRLTRREVGRIFKVHPGVIMHWENDHNEPSGCYEGLIRQFLGYDLILKRHK
;
A
#
# COMPACT_ATOMS: atom_id res chain seq x y z
N MET A 1 5.22 -62.03 -3.76
CA MET A 1 3.94 -62.64 -3.33
C MET A 1 3.79 -62.50 -1.82
N PRO A 2 3.02 -61.52 -1.35
CA PRO A 2 2.25 -61.66 -0.11
C PRO A 2 0.75 -61.61 -0.40
N VAL A 3 0.03 -62.51 0.26
CA VAL A 3 -1.44 -62.66 0.23
C VAL A 3 -2.03 -61.73 1.29
N LEU A 4 -2.99 -60.88 0.91
CA LEU A 4 -3.77 -60.05 1.84
C LEU A 4 -5.16 -60.66 2.06
N LYS A 5 -5.54 -60.86 3.32
CA LYS A 5 -6.85 -61.35 3.74
C LYS A 5 -7.93 -60.30 3.51
N SER A 6 -9.13 -60.80 3.21
CA SER A 6 -10.32 -60.04 2.89
C SER A 6 -10.99 -59.48 4.15
N ASP A 7 -10.69 -58.24 4.47
CA ASP A 7 -11.35 -57.51 5.53
C ASP A 7 -11.81 -56.19 4.90
N GLY A 8 -13.12 -55.95 4.92
CA GLY A 8 -13.82 -55.05 4.01
C GLY A 8 -13.36 -53.59 4.01
N ASN A 9 -13.26 -53.06 2.78
CA ASN A 9 -13.51 -51.66 2.40
C ASN A 9 -12.72 -50.55 3.11
N PHE A 10 -11.69 -50.01 2.45
CA PHE A 10 -11.79 -48.80 1.61
C PHE A 10 -10.37 -48.41 1.15
N VAL A 11 -10.08 -48.61 -0.14
CA VAL A 11 -8.85 -48.08 -0.73
C VAL A 11 -9.03 -46.57 -0.91
N LYS A 12 -8.39 -45.76 -0.07
CA LYS A 12 -8.28 -44.31 -0.31
C LYS A 12 -7.00 -44.05 -1.09
N TYR A 13 -7.12 -44.01 -2.42
CA TYR A 13 -6.15 -43.31 -3.26
C TYR A 13 -6.35 -41.81 -3.07
N THR A 14 -5.64 -41.17 -2.14
CA THR A 14 -5.62 -39.69 -2.08
C THR A 14 -4.66 -39.18 -3.14
N LEU A 15 -5.24 -38.96 -4.32
CA LEU A 15 -4.74 -38.11 -5.40
C LEU A 15 -4.36 -36.71 -4.87
N TYR A 16 -3.14 -36.27 -5.19
CA TYR A 16 -2.66 -34.90 -5.44
C TYR A 16 -3.18 -33.74 -4.56
N HIS A 17 -2.25 -33.16 -3.78
CA HIS A 17 -2.01 -31.70 -3.65
C HIS A 17 -3.21 -30.74 -3.58
N ALA A 18 -4.21 -30.99 -2.73
CA ALA A 18 -5.06 -29.90 -2.29
C ALA A 18 -4.25 -28.99 -1.35
N LEU A 19 -3.92 -27.78 -1.80
CA LEU A 19 -3.47 -26.73 -0.89
C LEU A 19 -4.52 -26.59 0.22
N PRO A 20 -4.14 -26.68 1.51
CA PRO A 20 -5.07 -26.48 2.60
C PRO A 20 -5.46 -25.00 2.63
N PHE A 21 -6.58 -24.67 1.99
CA PHE A 21 -7.20 -23.33 2.02
C PHE A 21 -7.47 -22.85 3.46
N SER A 22 -7.39 -23.73 4.46
CA SER A 22 -7.52 -23.42 5.88
C SER A 22 -6.35 -22.61 6.48
N ALA A 23 -5.22 -22.47 5.80
CA ALA A 23 -4.04 -21.78 6.34
C ALA A 23 -3.70 -20.43 5.65
N LEU A 24 -4.53 -19.96 4.72
CA LEU A 24 -4.26 -18.73 3.96
C LEU A 24 -4.98 -17.53 4.60
N ASP A 25 -4.42 -16.96 5.67
CA ASP A 25 -4.87 -15.65 6.21
C ASP A 25 -4.32 -14.53 5.31
N ILE A 26 -4.93 -14.33 4.14
CA ILE A 26 -4.64 -13.18 3.29
C ILE A 26 -5.31 -11.95 3.90
N ARG A 27 -4.59 -11.26 4.80
CA ARG A 27 -4.99 -9.92 5.24
C ARG A 27 -4.71 -8.92 4.14
N VAL A 28 -5.67 -8.73 3.24
CA VAL A 28 -5.63 -7.64 2.28
C VAL A 28 -5.70 -6.32 3.07
N PRO A 29 -4.68 -5.44 3.01
CA PRO A 29 -4.75 -4.18 3.71
C PRO A 29 -5.92 -3.37 3.16
N ASN A 30 -6.85 -2.99 4.04
CA ASN A 30 -7.96 -2.11 3.68
C ASN A 30 -7.39 -0.76 3.25
N ARG A 31 -7.45 -0.47 1.94
CA ARG A 31 -7.03 0.83 1.43
C ARG A 31 -8.12 1.85 1.78
N PRO A 32 -7.77 3.03 2.30
CA PRO A 32 -8.73 4.11 2.51
C PRO A 32 -9.53 4.41 1.24
N HIS A 33 -10.78 4.84 1.38
CA HIS A 33 -11.64 5.16 0.24
C HIS A 33 -11.02 6.24 -0.67
N ASP A 34 -10.27 7.17 -0.09
CA ASP A 34 -9.59 8.28 -0.76
C ASP A 34 -8.14 7.94 -1.17
N TYR A 35 -7.79 6.65 -1.29
CA TYR A 35 -6.47 6.23 -1.75
C TYR A 35 -6.28 6.51 -3.25
N PRO A 36 -5.29 7.32 -3.67
CA PRO A 36 -5.05 7.60 -5.08
C PRO A 36 -4.47 6.37 -5.79
N LYS A 37 -5.27 5.74 -6.67
CA LYS A 37 -4.81 4.57 -7.44
C LYS A 37 -3.78 4.95 -8.49
N GLU A 38 -4.05 6.03 -9.21
CA GLU A 38 -3.24 6.54 -10.32
C GLU A 38 -2.93 8.02 -10.08
N PRO A 39 -2.02 8.35 -9.14
CA PRO A 39 -1.72 9.73 -8.81
C PRO A 39 -1.17 10.48 -10.02
N GLN A 40 -1.71 11.66 -10.28
CA GLN A 40 -1.33 12.58 -11.34
C GLN A 40 -0.73 13.88 -10.78
N THR A 41 -1.22 14.33 -9.63
CA THR A 41 -0.77 15.57 -8.99
C THR A 41 0.25 15.30 -7.89
N LEU A 42 1.03 16.33 -7.53
CA LEU A 42 1.95 16.24 -6.40
C LEU A 42 1.21 15.82 -5.12
N GLY A 43 0.04 16.41 -4.86
CA GLY A 43 -0.77 16.11 -3.70
C GLY A 43 -1.20 14.66 -3.65
N GLU A 44 -1.64 14.10 -4.78
CA GLU A 44 -2.00 12.69 -4.89
C GLU A 44 -0.81 11.75 -4.69
N HIS A 45 0.35 12.07 -5.26
CA HIS A 45 1.57 11.31 -5.03
C HIS A 45 1.98 11.32 -3.56
N LEU A 46 1.91 12.48 -2.90
CA LEU A 46 2.20 12.64 -1.48
C LEU A 46 1.20 11.84 -0.62
N ARG A 47 -0.10 11.95 -0.91
CA ARG A 47 -1.18 11.25 -0.21
C ARG A 47 -1.05 9.74 -0.35
N LYS A 48 -0.77 9.26 -1.56
CA LYS A 48 -0.53 7.85 -1.84
C LYS A 48 0.66 7.34 -1.04
N ARG A 49 1.80 8.03 -1.10
CA ARG A 49 3.00 7.64 -0.34
C ARG A 49 2.75 7.63 1.16
N ARG A 50 2.03 8.62 1.68
CA ARG A 50 1.62 8.67 3.09
C ARG A 50 0.81 7.43 3.47
N TYR A 51 -0.16 7.03 2.65
CA TYR A 51 -0.95 5.82 2.89
C TYR A 51 -0.14 4.52 2.76
N ASP A 52 0.76 4.44 1.79
CA ASP A 52 1.67 3.29 1.62
C ASP A 52 2.55 3.09 2.85
N LEU A 53 2.98 4.20 3.47
CA LEU A 53 3.76 4.22 4.71
C LEU A 53 2.90 4.17 5.99
N ARG A 54 1.56 4.16 5.85
CA ARG A 54 0.58 4.19 6.96
C ARG A 54 0.78 5.35 7.94
N LEU A 55 1.20 6.50 7.42
CA LEU A 55 1.43 7.71 8.23
C LEU A 55 0.18 8.58 8.30
N THR A 56 0.01 9.25 9.44
CA THR A 56 -0.95 10.34 9.61
C THR A 56 -0.37 11.66 9.08
N ARG A 57 -1.24 12.62 8.74
CA ARG A 57 -0.79 13.97 8.35
C ARG A 57 0.03 14.65 9.44
N ARG A 58 -0.23 14.32 10.71
CA ARG A 58 0.53 14.83 11.85
C ARG A 58 1.96 14.30 11.89
N GLU A 59 2.15 13.02 11.59
CA GLU A 59 3.48 12.41 11.51
C GLU A 59 4.26 12.94 10.32
N VAL A 60 3.63 13.05 9.15
CA VAL A 60 4.25 13.70 7.99
C VAL A 60 4.60 15.15 8.32
N GLY A 61 3.71 15.91 8.96
CA GLY A 61 4.02 17.27 9.42
C GLY A 61 5.27 17.34 10.30
N ARG A 62 5.47 16.38 11.21
CA ARG A 62 6.70 16.30 12.03
C ARG A 62 7.95 16.02 11.19
N ILE A 63 7.87 15.12 10.20
CA ILE A 63 8.98 14.79 9.28
C ILE A 63 9.41 16.05 8.52
N PHE A 64 8.43 16.78 7.97
CA PHE A 64 8.66 17.98 7.18
C PHE A 64 8.84 19.25 8.04
N LYS A 65 8.69 19.16 9.37
CA LYS A 65 8.69 20.27 10.32
C LYS A 65 7.65 21.37 9.98
N VAL A 66 6.47 20.96 9.50
CA VAL A 66 5.34 21.84 9.17
C VAL A 66 4.09 21.48 9.96
N HIS A 67 3.14 22.41 10.01
CA HIS A 67 1.83 22.15 10.61
C HIS A 67 1.05 21.08 9.79
N PRO A 68 0.29 20.15 10.42
CA PRO A 68 -0.44 19.11 9.70
C PRO A 68 -1.45 19.64 8.66
N GLY A 69 -1.96 20.86 8.87
CA GLY A 69 -2.83 21.56 7.90
C GLY A 69 -2.13 21.93 6.60
N VAL A 70 -0.81 22.15 6.63
CA VAL A 70 -0.02 22.39 5.41
C VAL A 70 0.04 21.12 4.56
N ILE A 71 0.28 19.97 5.19
CA ILE A 71 0.23 18.65 4.51
C ILE A 71 -1.14 18.40 3.91
N MET A 72 -2.21 18.72 4.63
CA MET A 72 -3.58 18.60 4.11
C MET A 72 -3.79 19.48 2.86
N HIS A 73 -3.31 20.72 2.86
CA HIS A 73 -3.44 21.61 1.70
C HIS A 73 -2.63 21.10 0.51
N TRP A 74 -1.42 20.58 0.73
CA TRP A 74 -0.64 19.95 -0.34
C TRP A 74 -1.32 18.70 -0.89
N GLU A 75 -1.87 17.82 -0.04
CA GLU A 75 -2.59 16.60 -0.45
C GLU A 75 -3.89 16.84 -1.22
N ASN A 76 -4.46 18.04 -1.09
CA ASN A 76 -5.67 18.45 -1.79
C ASN A 76 -5.36 19.42 -2.95
N ASP A 77 -4.08 19.60 -3.30
CA ASP A 77 -3.62 20.51 -4.35
C ASP A 77 -4.11 21.97 -4.16
N HIS A 78 -4.42 22.37 -2.93
CA HIS A 78 -4.83 23.74 -2.62
C HIS A 78 -3.64 24.72 -2.68
N ASN A 79 -2.43 24.22 -2.40
CA ASN A 79 -1.18 24.96 -2.49
C ASN A 79 -0.07 24.00 -2.90
N GLU A 80 0.87 24.46 -3.72
CA GLU A 80 2.06 23.68 -4.05
C GLU A 80 3.20 23.97 -3.05
N PRO A 81 3.92 22.93 -2.59
CA PRO A 81 5.16 23.09 -1.84
C PRO A 81 6.23 23.72 -2.73
N SER A 82 6.96 24.69 -2.19
CA SER A 82 7.99 25.43 -2.93
C SER A 82 9.34 25.46 -2.19
N GLY A 83 10.40 25.78 -2.93
CA GLY A 83 11.74 25.94 -2.38
C GLY A 83 12.28 24.64 -1.77
N CYS A 84 12.73 24.70 -0.51
CA CYS A 84 13.35 23.55 0.17
C CYS A 84 12.42 22.33 0.27
N TYR A 85 11.10 22.54 0.27
CA TYR A 85 10.13 21.45 0.41
C TYR A 85 10.06 20.56 -0.85
N GLU A 86 10.35 21.09 -2.04
CA GLU A 86 10.41 20.27 -3.26
C GLU A 86 11.45 19.14 -3.12
N GLY A 87 12.63 19.47 -2.58
CA GLY A 87 13.70 18.50 -2.31
C GLY A 87 13.32 17.48 -1.24
N LEU A 88 12.68 17.92 -0.16
CA LEU A 88 12.20 17.03 0.91
C LEU A 88 11.12 16.07 0.41
N ILE A 89 10.21 16.54 -0.45
CA ILE A 89 9.15 15.71 -1.03
C ILE A 89 9.74 14.67 -1.96
N ARG A 90 10.70 15.05 -2.82
CA ARG A 90 11.42 14.08 -3.67
C ARG A 90 12.07 12.98 -2.84
N GLN A 91 12.74 13.32 -1.74
CA GLN A 91 13.32 12.34 -0.81
C GLN A 91 12.26 11.45 -0.16
N PHE A 92 11.15 12.03 0.27
CA PHE A 92 10.05 11.29 0.91
C PHE A 92 9.36 10.30 -0.04
N LEU A 93 9.19 10.69 -1.30
CA LEU A 93 8.61 9.85 -2.35
C LEU A 93 9.57 8.75 -2.80
N GLY A 94 10.88 9.04 -2.85
CA GLY A 94 11.90 8.11 -3.30
C GLY A 94 12.02 8.00 -4.83
N TYR A 95 11.41 8.92 -5.56
CA TYR A 95 11.51 9.06 -7.01
C TYR A 95 11.35 10.53 -7.40
N ASP A 96 11.85 10.88 -8.58
CA ASP A 96 11.69 12.23 -9.12
C ASP A 96 10.32 12.37 -9.80
N LEU A 97 9.61 13.43 -9.46
CA LEU A 97 8.34 13.77 -10.10
C LEU A 97 8.61 14.78 -11.21
N ILE A 98 8.26 14.43 -12.44
CA ILE A 98 8.12 15.42 -13.51
C ILE A 98 6.76 16.09 -13.31
N LEU A 99 6.72 17.10 -12.44
CA LEU A 99 5.50 17.81 -12.09
C LEU A 99 5.00 18.61 -13.29
N LYS A 100 3.75 18.37 -13.69
CA LYS A 100 3.00 19.34 -14.50
C LYS A 100 2.46 20.40 -13.54
N ARG A 101 3.16 21.54 -13.45
CA ARG A 101 2.67 22.71 -12.72
C ARG A 101 1.38 23.15 -13.39
N HIS A 102 0.26 23.08 -12.66
CA HIS A 102 -0.97 23.70 -13.11
C HIS A 102 -0.80 25.22 -12.96
N LYS A 103 -0.78 25.91 -14.09
CA LYS A 103 -0.76 27.38 -14.17
C LYS A 103 -2.13 27.95 -13.88
#